data_AF-A0A497L4Z5-F1
#
_entry.id   AF-A0A497L4Z5-F1
#
_cell.length_a   1.000
_cell.length_b   1.000
_cell.length_c   1.000
_cell.angle_alpha   90.00
_cell.angle_beta   90.00
_cell.angle_gamma   90.00
#
_symmetry.space_group_name_H-M   'P 1'
#
loop_
_entity.id
_entity.type
_entity.pdbx_description
1 polymer ?
#
loop_
_entity_poly.entity_id
_entity_poly.type
_entity_poly.pdbx_seq_one_letter_code
_entity_poly.pdbx_strand_id
1 'polypeptide(L)'
;MAVAAPPPGRPSAAQEALSYVRIALIFFIIFFALWLVWALIDIVTWIGVPYWWVIWGWLGLWTWFIFKVIWAFLSLFAYFYIRSRVYLPLLRGDVHAAHSACVVGIILGFIFGGVIPGILLLLAYMKLGEAVAAPPPAPPPPPPPPPAPATTS
;
A
#
# COMPACT_ATOMS: atom_id res chain seq x y z
N MET A 1 -12.87 21.55 3.88
CA MET A 1 -13.54 20.41 4.54
C MET A 1 -12.70 20.06 5.76
N ALA A 2 -13.14 20.50 6.94
CA ALA A 2 -12.40 20.28 8.17
C ALA A 2 -12.41 18.78 8.50
N VAL A 3 -11.24 18.16 8.49
CA VAL A 3 -11.05 16.78 8.96
C VAL A 3 -11.38 16.80 10.45
N ALA A 4 -12.50 16.17 10.82
CA ALA A 4 -12.89 16.01 12.21
C ALA A 4 -11.71 15.39 12.99
N ALA A 5 -11.28 16.06 14.06
CA ALA A 5 -10.22 15.58 14.91
C ALA A 5 -10.58 14.17 15.43
N PRO A 6 -9.71 13.15 15.27
CA PRO A 6 -10.02 11.81 15.74
C PRO A 6 -10.07 11.76 17.28
N PRO A 7 -10.90 10.90 17.90
CA PRO A 7 -11.09 10.85 19.36
C PRO A 7 -9.79 10.58 20.12
N PRO A 8 -9.58 11.22 21.29
CA PRO A 8 -8.35 11.08 22.07
C PRO A 8 -8.30 9.68 22.71
N GLY A 9 -7.41 8.84 22.18
CA GLY A 9 -7.11 7.51 22.72
C GLY A 9 -7.10 6.36 21.71
N ARG A 10 -7.57 6.55 20.47
CA ARG A 10 -7.70 5.44 19.50
C ARG A 10 -7.49 5.70 17.98
N PRO A 11 -6.48 6.48 17.52
CA PRO A 11 -6.16 6.56 16.08
C PRO A 11 -4.68 6.45 15.65
N SER A 12 -3.68 6.36 16.54
CA SER A 12 -2.26 6.44 16.10
C SER A 12 -1.79 5.24 15.29
N ALA A 13 -2.00 4.00 15.76
CA ALA A 13 -1.49 2.81 15.09
C ALA A 13 -2.15 2.53 13.72
N ALA A 14 -3.47 2.74 13.60
CA ALA A 14 -4.19 2.58 12.34
C ALA A 14 -3.81 3.67 11.31
N GLN A 15 -3.56 4.89 11.78
CA GLN A 15 -3.12 6.00 10.93
C GLN A 15 -1.66 5.87 10.49
N GLU A 16 -0.79 5.32 11.34
CA GLU A 16 0.57 4.89 11.01
C GLU A 16 0.57 3.75 9.97
N ALA A 17 -0.28 2.74 10.14
CA ALA A 17 -0.42 1.68 9.13
C ALA A 17 -0.88 2.24 7.78
N LEU A 18 -1.82 3.20 7.79
CA LEU A 18 -2.28 3.89 6.59
C LEU A 18 -1.16 4.64 5.88
N SER A 19 -0.28 5.31 6.63
CA SER A 19 0.85 6.04 6.05
C SER A 19 1.87 5.07 5.43
N TYR A 20 2.20 3.96 6.10
CA TYR A 20 3.07 2.92 5.53
C TYR A 20 2.49 2.28 4.26
N VAL A 21 1.20 1.93 4.25
CA VAL A 21 0.54 1.39 3.04
C VAL A 21 0.56 2.42 1.91
N ARG A 22 0.33 3.70 2.22
CA ARG A 22 0.37 4.77 1.21
C ARG A 22 1.77 4.93 0.62
N ILE A 23 2.81 4.89 1.45
CA ILE A 23 4.20 4.96 1.00
C ILE A 23 4.52 3.72 0.15
N ALA A 24 4.11 2.52 0.58
CA ALA A 24 4.29 1.29 -0.19
C ALA A 24 3.65 1.40 -1.59
N LEU A 25 2.43 1.94 -1.68
CA LEU A 25 1.73 2.18 -2.95
C LEU A 25 2.51 3.12 -3.88
N ILE A 26 3.15 4.17 -3.34
CA ILE A 26 4.01 5.07 -4.13
C ILE A 26 5.21 4.30 -4.68
N PHE A 27 5.84 3.44 -3.87
CA PHE A 27 6.96 2.62 -4.33
C PHE A 27 6.58 1.67 -5.45
N PHE A 28 5.39 1.07 -5.46
CA PHE A 28 4.96 0.25 -6.61
C PHE A 28 4.84 1.05 -7.90
N ILE A 29 4.36 2.29 -7.84
CA ILE A 29 4.30 3.18 -9.01
C ILE A 29 5.71 3.53 -9.49
N ILE A 30 6.63 3.81 -8.57
CA ILE A 30 8.04 4.07 -8.90
C ILE A 30 8.66 2.84 -9.57
N PHE A 31 8.44 1.65 -9.02
CA PHE A 31 8.93 0.39 -9.62
C PHE A 31 8.35 0.16 -11.01
N PHE A 32 7.04 0.39 -11.19
CA PHE A 32 6.40 0.32 -12.51
C PHE A 32 7.08 1.26 -13.51
N ALA A 33 7.28 2.53 -13.13
CA ALA A 33 7.93 3.51 -13.98
C ALA A 33 9.38 3.13 -14.31
N LEU A 34 10.16 2.65 -13.33
CA LEU A 34 11.53 2.20 -13.53
C LEU A 34 11.60 1.04 -14.53
N TRP A 35 10.76 0.01 -14.37
CA TRP A 35 10.73 -1.12 -15.30
C TRP A 35 10.31 -0.71 -16.71
N LEU A 36 9.38 0.24 -16.83
CA LEU A 36 8.94 0.77 -18.12
C LEU A 36 10.04 1.58 -18.81
N VAL A 37 10.78 2.40 -18.06
CA VAL A 37 11.96 3.13 -18.58
C VAL A 37 13.04 2.15 -19.03
N TRP A 38 13.33 1.11 -18.24
CA TRP A 38 14.27 0.06 -18.62
C TRP A 38 13.83 -0.72 -19.87
N ALA A 39 12.53 -0.96 -20.03
CA ALA A 39 11.98 -1.55 -21.25
C ALA A 39 12.15 -0.61 -22.46
N LEU A 40 11.99 0.71 -22.27
CA LEU A 40 12.26 1.68 -23.34
C LEU A 40 13.74 1.72 -23.73
N ILE A 41 14.65 1.67 -22.75
CA ILE A 41 16.10 1.65 -23.01
C ILE A 41 16.46 0.42 -23.87
N ASP A 42 15.85 -0.74 -23.63
CA ASP A 42 16.08 -1.92 -24.46
C ASP A 42 15.65 -1.69 -25.93
N ILE A 43 14.52 -1.02 -26.15
CA ILE A 43 14.05 -0.66 -27.51
C ILE A 43 15.07 0.28 -28.19
N VAL A 44 15.50 1.33 -27.48
CA VAL A 44 16.46 2.31 -28.04
C VAL A 44 17.80 1.64 -28.32
N THR A 45 18.26 0.78 -27.41
CA THR A 45 19.49 0.02 -27.57
C THR A 45 19.41 -0.85 -28.82
N TRP A 46 18.28 -1.51 -29.05
CA TRP A 46 18.05 -2.37 -30.22
C TRP A 46 18.25 -1.63 -31.56
N ILE A 47 17.80 -0.37 -31.65
CA ILE A 47 17.97 0.46 -32.86
C ILE A 47 19.45 0.83 -33.11
N GLY A 48 20.24 0.94 -32.04
CA GLY A 48 21.64 1.33 -32.10
C GLY A 48 22.63 0.17 -32.29
N VAL A 49 22.20 -1.09 -32.22
CA VAL A 49 23.12 -2.24 -32.30
C VAL A 49 23.43 -2.61 -33.76
N PRO A 50 24.70 -2.79 -34.15
CA PRO A 50 25.06 -3.24 -35.50
C PRO A 50 24.54 -4.65 -35.81
N TYR A 51 24.11 -4.86 -37.05
CA TYR A 51 23.34 -6.04 -37.48
C TYR A 51 24.01 -7.40 -37.20
N TRP A 52 25.34 -7.48 -37.18
CA TRP A 52 26.07 -8.72 -36.89
C TRP A 52 25.90 -9.19 -35.44
N TRP A 53 25.64 -8.26 -34.51
CA TRP A 53 25.35 -8.57 -33.10
C TRP A 53 23.89 -9.03 -32.92
N VAL A 54 23.00 -8.58 -33.81
CA VAL A 54 21.58 -8.94 -33.82
C VAL A 54 21.38 -10.42 -34.12
N ILE A 55 22.23 -11.04 -34.94
CA ILE A 55 22.12 -12.47 -35.33
C ILE A 55 22.31 -13.40 -34.13
N TRP A 56 23.18 -13.06 -33.17
CA TRP A 56 23.46 -13.88 -31.99
C TRP A 56 22.54 -13.56 -30.80
N GLY A 57 21.90 -12.39 -30.78
CA GLY A 57 21.12 -11.89 -29.64
C GLY A 57 19.62 -11.68 -29.89
N TRP A 58 19.11 -11.97 -31.10
CA TRP A 58 17.74 -11.65 -31.51
C TRP A 58 16.69 -12.14 -30.50
N LEU A 59 16.69 -13.43 -30.17
CA LEU A 59 15.71 -14.00 -29.25
C LEU A 59 15.91 -13.51 -27.81
N GLY A 60 17.16 -13.29 -27.39
CA GLY A 60 17.48 -12.86 -26.02
C GLY A 60 16.94 -11.48 -25.69
N LEU A 61 17.16 -10.50 -26.58
CA LEU A 61 16.75 -9.11 -26.36
C LEU A 61 15.23 -8.93 -26.40
N TRP A 62 14.53 -9.57 -27.33
CA TRP A 62 13.06 -9.53 -27.40
C TRP A 62 12.41 -10.21 -26.19
N THR A 63 12.93 -11.38 -25.79
CA THR A 63 12.42 -12.09 -24.61
C THR A 63 12.63 -11.25 -23.35
N TRP A 64 13.76 -10.57 -23.23
CA TRP A 64 14.08 -9.71 -22.09
C TRP A 64 13.18 -8.47 -22.03
N PHE A 65 12.94 -7.82 -23.18
CA PHE A 65 12.00 -6.70 -23.28
C PHE A 65 10.59 -7.10 -22.85
N ILE A 66 10.06 -8.20 -23.41
CA ILE A 66 8.72 -8.71 -23.09
C ILE A 66 8.63 -9.02 -21.59
N PHE A 67 9.65 -9.66 -21.03
CA PHE A 67 9.72 -9.96 -19.61
C PHE A 67 9.64 -8.69 -18.75
N LYS A 68 10.42 -7.65 -19.06
CA LYS A 68 10.38 -6.37 -18.34
C LYS A 68 9.00 -5.69 -18.38
N VAL A 69 8.35 -5.72 -19.55
CA VAL A 69 7.01 -5.15 -19.72
C VAL A 69 5.99 -5.92 -18.89
N ILE A 70 5.99 -7.25 -18.98
CA ILE A 70 5.11 -8.11 -18.18
C ILE A 70 5.35 -7.87 -16.68
N TRP A 71 6.61 -7.76 -16.27
CA TRP A 71 6.98 -7.49 -14.88
C TRP A 71 6.50 -6.12 -14.40
N ALA A 72 6.58 -5.09 -15.25
CA ALA A 72 5.99 -3.77 -14.95
C ALA A 72 4.48 -3.87 -14.75
N PHE A 73 3.76 -4.57 -15.63
CA PHE A 73 2.32 -4.75 -15.47
C PHE A 73 1.95 -5.57 -14.23
N LEU A 74 2.76 -6.56 -13.84
CA LEU A 74 2.59 -7.30 -12.60
C LEU A 74 2.78 -6.40 -11.36
N SER A 75 3.74 -5.47 -11.37
CA SER A 75 3.90 -4.50 -10.28
C SER A 75 2.71 -3.54 -10.20
N LEU A 76 2.15 -3.13 -11.34
CA LEU A 76 0.93 -2.34 -11.40
C LEU A 76 -0.30 -3.13 -10.92
N PHE A 77 -0.39 -4.42 -11.24
CA PHE A 77 -1.43 -5.29 -10.73
C PHE A 77 -1.36 -5.42 -9.20
N ALA A 78 -0.16 -5.62 -8.64
CA ALA A 78 0.06 -5.65 -7.20
C ALA A 78 -0.38 -4.33 -6.52
N TYR A 79 -0.10 -3.19 -7.15
CA TYR A 79 -0.60 -1.88 -6.69
C TYR A 79 -2.14 -1.85 -6.59
N PHE A 80 -2.86 -2.28 -7.63
CA PHE A 80 -4.32 -2.30 -7.62
C PHE A 80 -4.88 -3.28 -6.59
N TYR A 81 -4.25 -4.44 -6.43
CA TYR A 81 -4.63 -5.41 -5.41
C TYR A 81 -4.51 -4.82 -3.99
N ILE A 82 -3.37 -4.23 -3.65
CA ILE A 82 -3.13 -3.64 -2.32
C ILE A 82 -4.06 -2.44 -2.08
N ARG A 83 -4.25 -1.59 -3.09
CA ARG A 83 -5.16 -0.44 -2.99
C ARG A 83 -6.61 -0.89 -2.73
N SER A 84 -7.07 -1.92 -3.43
CA SER A 84 -8.46 -2.39 -3.30
C SER A 84 -8.71 -3.20 -2.03
N ARG A 85 -7.75 -4.04 -1.64
CA ARG A 85 -7.92 -5.02 -0.55
C ARG A 85 -7.36 -4.58 0.80
N VAL A 86 -6.40 -3.66 0.84
CA VAL A 86 -5.78 -3.19 2.10
C VAL A 86 -6.13 -1.74 2.37
N TYR A 87 -5.92 -0.84 1.40
CA TYR A 87 -6.08 0.60 1.61
C TYR A 87 -7.56 1.04 1.76
N LEU A 88 -8.46 0.55 0.90
CA LEU A 88 -9.89 0.88 0.99
C LEU A 88 -10.57 0.38 2.27
N PRO A 89 -10.33 -0.86 2.75
CA PRO A 89 -10.89 -1.32 4.02
C PRO A 89 -10.32 -0.58 5.24
N LEU A 90 -9.03 -0.21 5.22
CA LEU A 90 -8.42 0.65 6.27
C LEU A 90 -9.14 1.99 6.39
N LEU A 91 -9.46 2.62 5.27
CA LEU A 91 -10.20 3.89 5.25
C LEU A 91 -11.63 3.78 5.81
N ARG A 92 -12.23 2.59 5.72
CA ARG A 92 -13.58 2.31 6.26
C ARG A 92 -13.56 1.93 7.73
N GLY A 93 -12.39 1.80 8.35
CA GLY A 93 -12.23 1.39 9.74
C GLY A 93 -12.34 -0.12 9.96
N ASP A 94 -12.41 -0.93 8.90
CA ASP A 94 -12.49 -2.39 9.00
C ASP A 94 -11.09 -3.02 9.11
N VAL A 95 -10.53 -2.93 10.33
CA VAL A 95 -9.19 -3.42 10.66
C VAL A 95 -9.04 -4.94 10.54
N HIS A 96 -10.11 -5.70 10.77
CA HIS A 96 -10.08 -7.17 10.69
C HIS A 96 -9.97 -7.66 9.24
N ALA A 97 -10.80 -7.12 8.34
CA ALA A 97 -10.74 -7.48 6.92
C ALA A 97 -9.39 -7.09 6.32
N ALA A 98 -8.88 -5.92 6.68
CA ALA A 98 -7.61 -5.43 6.17
C ALA A 98 -6.39 -6.23 6.65
N HIS A 99 -6.37 -6.69 7.90
CA HIS A 99 -5.27 -7.47 8.44
C HIS A 99 -5.07 -8.78 7.65
N SER A 100 -6.17 -9.52 7.39
CA SER A 100 -6.12 -10.77 6.60
C SER A 100 -5.65 -10.54 5.16
N ALA A 101 -6.12 -9.46 4.53
CA ALA A 101 -5.73 -9.10 3.17
C ALA A 101 -4.29 -8.58 3.07
N CYS A 102 -3.76 -8.00 4.14
CA CYS A 102 -2.42 -7.43 4.18
C CYS A 102 -1.34 -8.51 4.07
N VAL A 103 -1.54 -9.72 4.61
CA VAL A 103 -0.62 -10.86 4.44
C VAL A 103 -0.37 -11.18 2.97
N VAL A 104 -1.45 -11.28 2.19
CA VAL A 104 -1.36 -11.51 0.74
C VAL A 104 -0.68 -10.32 0.05
N GLY A 105 -0.99 -9.09 0.51
CA GLY A 105 -0.32 -7.87 0.06
C GLY A 105 1.20 -7.89 0.27
N ILE A 106 1.67 -8.36 1.43
CA ILE A 106 3.11 -8.48 1.74
C ILE A 106 3.79 -9.43 0.76
N ILE A 107 3.21 -10.61 0.53
CA ILE A 107 3.76 -11.61 -0.40
C ILE A 107 3.84 -11.02 -1.81
N LEU A 108 2.76 -10.37 -2.28
CA LEU A 108 2.77 -9.67 -3.57
C LEU A 108 3.80 -8.54 -3.61
N GLY A 109 4.00 -7.83 -2.50
CA GLY A 109 4.96 -6.75 -2.41
C GLY A 109 6.40 -7.20 -2.50
N PHE A 110 6.76 -8.30 -1.83
CA PHE A 110 8.09 -8.87 -1.97
C PHE A 110 8.36 -9.38 -3.38
N ILE A 111 7.38 -10.04 -4.00
CA ILE A 111 7.55 -10.65 -5.33
C ILE A 111 7.61 -9.57 -6.41
N PHE A 112 6.67 -8.63 -6.44
CA PHE A 112 6.50 -7.70 -7.56
C PHE A 112 7.03 -6.29 -7.32
N GLY A 113 7.10 -5.86 -6.05
CA GLY A 113 7.61 -4.54 -5.66
C GLY A 113 9.03 -4.58 -5.08
N GLY A 114 9.55 -5.78 -4.80
CA GLY A 114 10.84 -5.96 -4.14
C GLY A 114 10.79 -5.73 -2.62
N VAL A 115 11.96 -5.66 -2.01
CA VAL A 115 12.13 -5.69 -0.55
C VAL A 115 11.51 -4.48 0.14
N ILE A 116 11.65 -3.28 -0.43
CA ILE A 116 11.19 -2.02 0.20
C ILE A 116 9.66 -1.99 0.43
N PRO A 117 8.80 -2.15 -0.60
CA PRO A 117 7.36 -2.17 -0.39
C PRO A 117 6.92 -3.40 0.42
N GLY A 118 7.63 -4.54 0.30
CA GLY A 118 7.39 -5.72 1.14
C GLY A 118 7.55 -5.43 2.64
N ILE A 119 8.66 -4.78 3.03
CA ILE A 119 8.91 -4.39 4.43
C ILE A 119 7.90 -3.34 4.90
N LEU A 120 7.56 -2.34 4.08
CA LEU A 120 6.57 -1.33 4.46
C LEU A 120 5.18 -1.93 4.71
N LEU A 121 4.77 -2.91 3.90
CA LEU A 121 3.54 -3.66 4.12
C LEU A 121 3.62 -4.55 5.37
N LEU A 122 4.78 -5.12 5.66
CA LEU A 122 5.01 -5.88 6.89
C LEU A 122 4.88 -5.00 8.14
N LEU A 123 5.45 -3.79 8.11
CA LEU A 123 5.29 -2.80 9.18
C LEU A 123 3.83 -2.39 9.36
N ALA A 124 3.12 -2.16 8.26
CA ALA A 124 1.68 -1.88 8.31
C ALA A 124 0.90 -3.04 8.92
N TYR A 125 1.24 -4.28 8.59
CA TYR A 125 0.62 -5.48 9.14
C TYR A 125 0.83 -5.61 10.65
N MET A 126 2.05 -5.41 11.14
CA MET A 126 2.35 -5.44 12.58
C MET A 126 1.52 -4.39 13.34
N LYS A 127 1.42 -3.17 12.79
CA LYS A 127 0.62 -2.08 13.38
C LYS A 127 -0.88 -2.35 13.35
N LEU A 128 -1.37 -3.02 12.31
CA LEU A 128 -2.76 -3.47 12.24
C LEU A 128 -3.03 -4.57 13.27
N GLY A 129 -2.07 -5.47 13.51
CA GLY A 129 -2.17 -6.49 14.56
C GLY A 129 -2.34 -5.88 15.96
N GLU A 130 -1.55 -4.84 16.29
CA GLU A 130 -1.70 -4.08 17.54
C GLU A 130 -3.10 -3.43 17.65
N ALA A 131 -3.61 -2.87 16.56
CA ALA A 131 -4.92 -2.24 16.52
C ALA A 131 -6.07 -3.24 16.68
N VAL A 132 -5.92 -4.46 16.15
CA VAL A 132 -6.90 -5.55 16.28
C VAL A 132 -6.92 -6.13 17.70
N ALA A 133 -5.76 -6.20 18.36
CA ALA A 133 -5.63 -6.75 19.72
C ALA A 133 -6.09 -5.81 20.84
N ALA A 134 -6.36 -4.52 20.55
CA ALA A 134 -6.71 -3.52 21.57
C ALA A 134 -8.18 -3.65 22.04
N PRO A 135 -8.48 -3.72 23.37
CA PRO A 135 -9.83 -3.87 23.91
C PRO A 135 -10.76 -2.68 23.59
N PRO A 136 -12.06 -2.87 23.23
CA PRO A 136 -12.98 -1.80 22.79
C PRO A 136 -13.00 -0.58 23.73
N PRO A 137 -13.20 0.65 23.19
CA PRO A 137 -13.14 1.84 24.03
C PRO A 137 -14.32 1.83 25.01
N ALA A 138 -14.04 2.18 26.28
CA ALA A 138 -15.08 2.29 27.30
C ALA A 138 -16.18 3.26 26.83
N PRO A 139 -17.46 2.96 27.10
CA PRO A 139 -18.57 3.86 26.77
C PRO A 139 -18.31 5.27 27.31
N PRO A 140 -18.71 6.33 26.58
CA PRO A 140 -18.56 7.69 27.07
C PRO A 140 -19.25 7.84 28.44
N PRO A 141 -18.66 8.59 29.39
CA PRO A 141 -19.30 8.87 30.66
C PRO A 141 -20.70 9.48 30.41
N PRO A 142 -21.72 9.09 31.20
CA PRO A 142 -23.03 9.71 31.12
C PRO A 142 -22.93 11.25 31.22
N PRO A 143 -23.75 12.01 30.46
CA PRO A 143 -23.80 13.46 30.60
C PRO A 143 -24.06 13.84 32.08
N PRO A 144 -23.41 14.90 32.60
CA PRO A 144 -23.71 15.43 33.92
C PRO A 144 -25.21 15.77 34.03
N PRO A 145 -25.87 15.47 35.17
CA PRO A 145 -27.26 15.88 35.40
C PRO A 145 -27.44 17.39 35.19
N PRO A 146 -28.54 17.84 34.57
CA PRO A 146 -28.84 19.27 34.44
C PRO A 146 -28.82 19.96 35.82
N PRO A 147 -28.22 21.15 35.96
CA PRO A 147 -28.31 21.94 37.19
C PRO A 147 -29.78 22.17 37.55
N ALA A 148 -30.14 21.87 38.81
CA ALA A 148 -31.50 22.09 39.29
C ALA A 148 -31.91 23.57 39.11
N PRO A 149 -33.15 23.86 38.69
CA PRO A 149 -33.63 25.24 38.59
C PRO A 149 -33.50 25.92 39.95
N ALA A 150 -32.78 27.04 39.99
CA ALA A 150 -32.75 27.89 41.17
C ALA A 150 -34.17 28.44 41.38
N THR A 151 -34.88 27.89 42.36
CA THR A 151 -36.12 28.48 42.87
C THR A 151 -35.75 29.77 43.59
N THR A 152 -35.88 30.91 42.92
CA THR A 152 -35.94 32.21 43.57
C THR A 152 -37.33 32.37 44.17
N SER A 153 -37.40 32.25 45.50
CA SER A 153 -38.54 32.66 46.34
C SER A 153 -38.58 34.17 46.49
#